data_AF-A0A848YJ83-F1
#
_entry.id   AF-A0A848YJ83-F1
#
_cell.length_a   1.000
_cell.length_b   1.000
_cell.length_c   1.000
_cell.angle_alpha   90.00
_cell.angle_beta   90.00
_cell.angle_gamma   90.00
#
_symmetry.space_group_name_H-M   'P 1'
#
loop_
_entity.id
_entity.type
_entity.pdbx_description
1 polymer ?
#
loop_
_entity_poly.entity_id
_entity_poly.type
_entity_poly.pdbx_seq_one_letter_code
_entity_poly.pdbx_strand_id
1 'polypeptide(L)' 'MAHWVKFVIAVLSAGLGLWALMVLPGWWGVASFIAVFFAGGTVAHVVFKRMATPEQIREDLQARLLND' A
#
# COMPACT_ATOMS: atom_id res chain seq x y z
N MET A 1 8.02 -14.55 0.60
CA MET A 1 8.67 -13.27 0.20
C MET A 1 7.74 -12.04 0.19
N ALA A 2 6.41 -12.18 0.39
CA ALA A 2 5.45 -11.07 0.28
C ALA A 2 5.36 -10.11 1.50
N HIS A 3 5.84 -10.48 2.70
CA HIS A 3 5.69 -9.65 3.90
C HIS A 3 6.58 -8.40 3.92
N TRP A 4 7.82 -8.52 3.44
CA TRP A 4 8.75 -7.40 3.47
C TRP A 4 8.33 -6.26 2.55
N VAL A 5 7.73 -6.58 1.39
CA VAL A 5 7.27 -5.56 0.43
C VAL A 5 6.07 -4.77 0.98
N LYS A 6 5.17 -5.42 1.73
CA LYS A 6 4.09 -4.76 2.51
C LYS A 6 4.65 -3.71 3.46
N PHE A 7 5.67 -4.08 4.21
CA PHE A 7 6.31 -3.17 5.15
C PHE A 7 7.08 -2.04 4.47
N VAL A 8 7.87 -2.34 3.42
CA VAL A 8 8.69 -1.34 2.74
C VAL A 8 7.82 -0.26 2.08
N ILE A 9 6.75 -0.64 1.38
CA ILE A 9 5.87 0.35 0.72
C ILE A 9 5.15 1.21 1.77
N ALA A 10 4.70 0.61 2.87
CA ALA A 10 4.06 1.35 3.96
C ALA A 10 5.03 2.33 4.64
N VAL A 11 6.25 1.88 4.97
CA VAL A 11 7.28 2.71 5.61
C VAL A 11 7.73 3.85 4.70
N LEU A 12 7.95 3.60 3.41
CA LEU A 12 8.32 4.63 2.44
C LEU A 12 7.20 5.65 2.26
N SER A 13 5.95 5.20 2.15
CA SER A 13 4.80 6.11 2.00
C SER A 13 4.58 6.95 3.26
N ALA A 14 4.69 6.35 4.44
CA ALA A 14 4.58 7.07 5.71
C ALA A 14 5.72 8.08 5.89
N GLY A 15 6.96 7.72 5.57
CA GLY A 15 8.12 8.61 5.62
C GLY A 15 7.99 9.78 4.65
N LEU A 16 7.57 9.54 3.41
CA LEU A 16 7.32 10.59 2.42
C LEU A 16 6.18 11.52 2.85
N GLY A 17 5.09 10.97 3.41
CA GLY A 17 3.98 11.76 3.94
C GLY A 17 4.41 12.65 5.10
N LEU A 18 5.15 12.11 6.07
CA LEU A 18 5.67 12.86 7.22
C LEU A 18 6.65 13.97 6.79
N TRP A 19 7.52 13.67 5.82
CA TRP A 19 8.43 14.66 5.26
C TRP A 19 7.66 15.79 4.55
N ALA A 20 6.66 15.45 3.74
CA ALA A 20 5.82 16.44 3.06
C ALA A 20 5.04 17.32 4.04
N LEU A 21 4.56 16.74 5.15
CA LEU A 21 3.89 17.48 6.23
C LEU A 21 4.84 18.48 6.92
N MET A 22 6.12 18.16 7.06
CA MET A 22 7.11 19.03 7.70
C MET A 22 7.62 20.15 6.78
N VAL A 23 7.66 19.92 5.46
CA VAL A 23 8.22 20.86 4.49
C VAL A 23 7.16 21.83 3.94
N LEU A 24 5.92 21.39 3.76
CA LEU A 24 4.88 22.23 3.18
C LEU A 24 4.08 22.99 4.28
N PRO A 25 3.97 24.32 4.19
CA PRO A 25 3.22 25.09 5.18
C PRO A 25 1.70 24.94 5.00
N GLY A 26 1.00 24.86 6.13
CA GLY A 26 -0.46 24.94 6.21
C GLY A 26 -1.20 23.78 5.52
N TRP A 27 -2.29 24.11 4.82
CA TRP A 27 -3.16 23.13 4.16
C TRP A 27 -2.52 22.32 3.05
N TRP A 28 -1.44 22.80 2.45
CA TRP A 28 -0.71 22.04 1.44
C TRP A 28 0.02 20.83 2.03
N GLY A 29 0.54 20.93 3.26
CA GLY A 29 1.14 19.80 3.98
C GLY A 29 0.13 18.69 4.23
N VAL A 30 -1.06 19.04 4.73
CA VAL A 30 -2.14 18.07 4.98
C VAL A 30 -2.65 17.45 3.67
N ALA A 31 -2.87 18.25 2.63
CA ALA A 31 -3.29 17.75 1.32
C ALA A 31 -2.25 16.78 0.71
N SER A 32 -0.97 17.10 0.83
CA SER A 32 0.12 16.24 0.34
C SER A 32 0.22 14.92 1.14
N PHE A 33 0.04 14.97 2.46
CA PHE A 33 0.02 13.78 3.31
C PHE A 33 -1.12 12.82 2.90
N ILE A 34 -2.32 13.37 2.70
CA ILE A 34 -3.49 12.61 2.23
C ILE A 34 -3.21 12.01 0.85
N ALA A 35 -2.68 12.79 -0.09
CA ALA A 35 -2.36 12.32 -1.43
C ALA A 35 -1.33 11.19 -1.43
N VAL A 36 -0.26 11.31 -0.62
CA VAL A 36 0.77 10.27 -0.49
C VAL A 36 0.21 9.00 0.16
N PHE A 37 -0.69 9.12 1.14
CA PHE A 37 -1.34 7.97 1.75
C PHE A 37 -2.15 7.16 0.72
N PHE A 38 -2.99 7.83 -0.06
CA PHE A 38 -3.77 7.16 -1.11
C PHE A 38 -2.88 6.59 -2.21
N ALA A 39 -1.88 7.35 -2.68
CA ALA A 39 -0.95 6.89 -3.70
C ALA A 39 -0.16 5.64 -3.24
N GLY A 40 0.32 5.64 -1.99
CA GLY A 40 0.99 4.50 -1.38
C GLY A 40 0.09 3.26 -1.32
N GLY A 41 -1.18 3.43 -0.92
CA GLY A 41 -2.17 2.35 -0.92
C GLY A 41 -2.45 1.78 -2.31
N THR A 42 -2.59 2.63 -3.34
CA THR A 42 -2.79 2.19 -4.72
C THR A 42 -1.58 1.44 -5.26
N VAL A 43 -0.37 1.96 -5.04
CA VAL A 43 0.88 1.29 -5.44
C VAL A 43 1.01 -0.06 -4.74
N ALA A 44 0.76 -0.11 -3.43
CA ALA A 44 0.76 -1.34 -2.67
C ALA A 44 -0.21 -2.38 -3.26
N HIS A 45 -1.44 -1.97 -3.57
CA HIS A 45 -2.43 -2.85 -4.18
C HIS A 45 -1.98 -3.41 -5.53
N VAL A 46 -1.46 -2.56 -6.42
CA VAL A 46 -0.96 -2.97 -7.74
C VAL A 46 0.23 -3.91 -7.61
N VAL A 47 1.17 -3.60 -6.71
CA VAL A 47 2.36 -4.41 -6.47
C VAL A 47 1.97 -5.77 -5.90
N PHE A 48 1.06 -5.85 -4.92
CA PHE A 48 0.58 -7.14 -4.42
C PHE A 48 -0.15 -7.94 -5.48
N LYS A 49 -0.97 -7.28 -6.31
CA LYS A 49 -1.67 -7.96 -7.40
C LYS A 49 -0.70 -8.53 -8.44
N ARG A 50 0.41 -7.84 -8.73
CA ARG A 50 1.45 -8.33 -9.64
C ARG A 50 2.38 -9.37 -9.01
N MET A 51 2.64 -9.29 -7.71
CA MET A 51 3.48 -10.27 -7.00
C MET A 51 2.71 -11.52 -6.57
N ALA A 52 1.38 -11.49 -6.59
CA ALA A 52 0.56 -12.66 -6.30
C ALA A 52 0.86 -13.76 -7.31
N THR A 53 1.42 -14.87 -6.83
CA THR A 53 1.61 -16.06 -7.66
C THR A 53 0.26 -16.69 -7.98
N PRO A 54 0.11 -17.37 -9.13
CA PRO A 54 -1.14 -18.04 -9.51
C PRO A 54 -1.65 -19.00 -8.43
N GLU A 55 -0.73 -19.61 -7.69
CA GLU A 55 -1.01 -20.49 -6.54
C GLU A 55 -1.70 -19.75 -5.40
N GLN A 56 -1.25 -18.54 -5.02
CA GLN A 56 -1.89 -17.73 -3.98
C GLN A 56 -3.29 -17.26 -4.39
N ILE A 57 -3.49 -16.96 -5.68
CA ILE A 57 -4.81 -16.60 -6.21
C ILE A 57 -5.74 -17.82 -6.14
N ARG A 58 -5.24 -19.01 -6.47
CA ARG A 58 -6.02 -20.25 -6.41
C ARG A 58 -6.37 -20.63 -4.98
N GLU A 59 -5.45 -20.43 -4.04
CA GLU A 59 -5.66 -20.67 -2.62
C GLU A 59 -6.67 -19.68 -2.03
N ASP A 60 -6.61 -18.39 -2.38
CA ASP A 60 -7.61 -17.38 -1.98
C ASP A 60 -9.00 -17.68 -2.57
N LEU A 61 -9.06 -18.13 -3.83
CA LEU A 61 -10.32 -18.56 -4.47
C LEU A 61 -10.91 -19.82 -3.82
N GLN A 62 -10.07 -20.81 -3.51
CA GLN A 62 -10.51 -22.02 -2.81
C GLN A 62 -10.97 -21.72 -1.40
N ALA A 63 -10.27 -20.85 -0.67
CA ALA A 63 -10.67 -20.41 0.66
C ALA A 63 -12.04 -19.71 0.64
N ARG A 64 -12.30 -18.86 -0.37
CA ARG A 64 -13.62 -18.22 -0.54
C ARG A 64 -14.73 -19.23 -0.88
N LEU A 65 -14.45 -20.21 -1.74
CA LEU A 65 -15.37 -21.29 -2.11
C LEU A 65 -15.71 -22.25 -0.97
N LEU A 66 -14.83 -22.37 0.02
CA LEU A 66 -15.02 -23.23 1.20
C LEU A 66 -15.72 -22.53 2.36
N ASN A 67 -15.76 -21.20 2.36
CA ASN A 67 -16.32 -20.38 3.44
C ASN A 67 -17.65 -19.71 3.07
N ASP A 68 -18.18 -19.99 1.88
CA ASP A 68 -19.55 -19.69 1.42
C ASP A 68 -20.38 -20.99 1.43
#